data_AF-A0A3C0X3I6-F1
#
_entry.id   AF-A0A3C0X3I6-F1
#
_cell.length_a   1.000
_cell.length_b   1.000
_cell.length_c   1.000
_cell.angle_alpha   90.00
_cell.angle_beta   90.00
_cell.angle_gamma   90.00
#
_symmetry.space_group_name_H-M   'P 1'
#
loop_
_entity.id
_entity.type
_entity.pdbx_description
1 polymer ?
#
loop_
_entity_poly.entity_id
_entity_poly.type
_entity_poly.pdbx_seq_one_letter_code
_entity_poly.pdbx_strand_id
1 'polypeptide(L)' 'MDKFVGKRLDGRYEIKEIIGVGGMAVVYKAYDNQENRTVAVKILKEEFISNEEFVRRFKNE' A
#
# COMPACT_ATOMS: atom_id res chain seq x y z
N MET A 1 -13.21 -8.20 5.16
CA MET A 1 -12.14 -8.51 4.18
C MET A 1 -11.48 -7.20 3.82
N ASP A 2 -10.15 -7.13 3.83
CA ASP A 2 -9.44 -5.87 3.55
C ASP A 2 -9.73 -5.36 2.12
N LYS A 3 -9.74 -4.04 1.92
CA LYS A 3 -10.12 -3.38 0.66
C LYS A 3 -9.24 -3.77 -0.52
N PHE A 4 -7.98 -4.11 -0.27
CA PHE A 4 -6.96 -4.32 -1.30
C PHE A 4 -6.52 -5.77 -1.42
N VAL A 5 -6.61 -6.58 -0.36
CA VAL A 5 -6.23 -8.00 -0.42
C VAL A 5 -6.98 -8.74 -1.54
N GLY A 6 -6.22 -9.44 -2.40
CA GLY A 6 -6.73 -10.14 -3.57
C GLY A 6 -6.90 -9.27 -4.81
N LYS A 7 -6.67 -7.95 -4.73
CA LYS A 7 -6.69 -7.04 -5.88
C LYS A 7 -5.30 -6.85 -6.47
N ARG A 8 -5.28 -6.37 -7.71
CA ARG A 8 -4.06 -5.98 -8.42
C ARG A 8 -4.04 -4.46 -8.61
N LEU A 9 -3.02 -3.80 -8.06
CA LEU A 9 -2.82 -2.36 -8.23
C LEU A 9 -2.00 -2.10 -9.50
N ASP A 10 -2.47 -1.16 -10.31
CA ASP A 10 -1.84 -0.75 -11.58
C ASP A 10 -1.59 -1.91 -12.56
N GLY A 11 -2.31 -3.03 -12.42
CA GLY A 11 -2.03 -4.25 -13.20
C GLY A 11 -0.68 -4.91 -12.88
N ARG A 12 0.06 -4.41 -11.88
CA ARG A 12 1.42 -4.86 -11.54
C ARG A 12 1.52 -5.56 -10.19
N TYR A 13 1.01 -4.92 -9.14
CA TYR A 13 1.19 -5.38 -7.77
C TYR A 13 -0.03 -6.17 -7.31
N GLU A 14 0.12 -7.49 -7.19
CA GLU A 14 -0.92 -8.36 -6.66
C GLU A 14 -0.86 -8.40 -5.14
N ILE A 15 -1.85 -7.80 -4.48
CA ILE A 15 -1.89 -7.66 -3.03
C ILE A 15 -2.30 -8.98 -2.38
N LYS A 16 -1.49 -9.47 -1.43
CA LYS A 16 -1.65 -10.78 -0.79
C LYS A 16 -2.23 -10.69 0.61
N GLU A 17 -1.60 -9.91 1.47
CA GLU A 17 -1.94 -9.83 2.88
C GLU A 17 -1.41 -8.54 3.50
N ILE A 18 -1.98 -8.12 4.62
CA ILE A 18 -1.45 -7.02 5.43
C ILE A 18 -0.25 -7.56 6.22
N ILE A 19 0.87 -6.86 6.18
CA ILE A 19 2.08 -7.18 6.97
C ILE A 19 2.42 -6.10 7.99
N GLY A 20 1.74 -4.95 7.97
CA GLY A 20 1.89 -3.90 8.96
C GLY A 20 0.77 -2.88 8.91
N VAL A 21 0.39 -2.36 10.07
CA VAL A 21 -0.60 -1.29 10.20
C VAL A 21 0.04 -0.15 10.99
N GLY A 22 0.21 0.99 10.35
CA GLY A 22 0.67 2.22 10.99
C GLY A 22 -0.48 3.18 11.29
N GLY A 23 -0.15 4.32 11.88
CA GLY A 23 -1.11 5.42 12.09
C GLY A 23 -1.69 5.92 10.77
N MET A 24 -0.82 6.32 9.82
CA MET A 24 -1.22 6.95 8.55
C MET A 24 -1.47 5.98 7.39
N ALA A 25 -0.88 4.78 7.43
CA ALA A 25 -0.84 3.88 6.28
C ALA A 25 -0.94 2.41 6.69
N VAL A 26 -1.29 1.56 5.72
CA VAL A 26 -1.24 0.10 5.84
C VAL A 26 -0.18 -0.43 4.88
N VAL A 27 0.64 -1.37 5.35
CA VAL A 27 1.68 -2.03 4.56
C VAL A 27 1.19 -3.42 4.19
N TYR A 28 1.19 -3.69 2.89
CA TYR A 28 0.80 -4.96 2.31
C TYR A 28 2.00 -5.70 1.77
N LYS A 29 1.98 -7.03 1.88
CA LYS A 29 2.79 -7.89 1.02
C LYS A 29 2.11 -7.98 -0.33
N ALA A 30 2.88 -7.76 -1.39
CA ALA A 30 2.42 -7.89 -2.75
C ALA A 30 3.42 -8.68 -3.59
N TYR A 31 2.95 -9.25 -4.69
CA TYR A 31 3.80 -9.81 -5.72
C TYR A 31 3.88 -8.82 -6.89
N ASP A 32 5.10 -8.38 -7.22
CA ASP A 32 5.39 -7.58 -8.40
C ASP A 32 5.58 -8.53 -9.59
N ASN A 33 4.62 -8.52 -10.52
CA ASN A 33 4.62 -9.43 -11.67
C ASN A 33 5.62 -9.02 -12.78
N GLN A 34 6.13 -7.78 -12.77
CA GLN A 34 7.12 -7.33 -13.76
C GLN A 34 8.52 -7.74 -13.33
N GLU A 35 8.85 -7.51 -12.06
CA GLU A 35 10.15 -7.86 -11.48
C GLU A 35 10.17 -9.27 -10.86
N ASN A 36 9.05 -9.99 -10.97
CA ASN A 36 8.87 -11.37 -10.54
C ASN A 36 9.30 -11.64 -9.08
N ARG A 37 8.99 -10.70 -8.17
CA ARG A 37 9.45 -10.72 -6.77
C ARG A 37 8.38 -10.27 -5.78
N THR A 38 8.54 -10.67 -4.52
CA THR A 38 7.70 -10.17 -3.42
C THR A 38 8.18 -8.79 -2.97
N VAL A 39 7.26 -7.85 -2.80
CA VAL A 39 7.53 -6.47 -2.36
C VAL A 39 6.57 -6.05 -1.25
N ALA A 40 6.95 -5.00 -0.52
CA ALA A 40 6.05 -4.30 0.39
C ALA A 40 5.40 -3.10 -0.32
N VAL A 41 4.08 -2.98 -0.23
CA VAL A 41 3.31 -1.85 -0.79
C VAL A 41 2.67 -1.10 0.36
N LYS A 42 3.08 0.14 0.57
CA LYS A 42 2.51 1.04 1.58
C LYS A 42 1.38 1.84 0.94
N ILE A 43 0.20 1.83 1.55
CA ILE A 43 -0.99 2.55 1.07
C ILE A 43 -1.47 3.50 2.16
N LEU A 44 -1.58 4.80 1.84
CA LEU A 44 -2.11 5.82 2.73
C LEU A 44 -3.60 5.57 2.99
N LYS A 45 -4.06 5.69 4.24
CA LYS A 45 -5.49 5.55 4.56
C LYS A 45 -6.27 6.75 4.01
N GLU A 46 -7.50 6.51 3.59
CA GLU A 46 -8.35 7.53 2.93
C GLU A 46 -8.57 8.77 3.79
N GLU A 47 -8.64 8.61 5.12
CA GLU A 47 -8.79 9.70 6.09
C GLU A 47 -7.63 10.73 6.08
N PHE A 48 -6.45 10.35 5.57
CA PHE A 48 -5.27 11.23 5.51
C PHE A 48 -5.02 11.81 4.12
N ILE A 49 -5.79 11.42 3.10
CA ILE A 49 -5.59 11.90 1.71
C ILE A 49 -5.84 13.41 1.60
N SER A 50 -6.84 13.93 2.33
CA SER A 50 -7.19 15.35 2.31
C SER A 50 -6.24 16.24 3.11
N ASN A 51 -5.30 15.67 3.87
CA ASN A 51 -4.35 16.44 4.66
C ASN A 51 -2.98 16.46 3.98
N GLU A 52 -2.66 17.59 3.36
CA GLU A 52 -1.43 17.79 2.59
C GLU A 52 -0.14 17.52 3.39
N GLU A 53 -0.15 17.74 4.71
CA GLU A 53 1.00 17.44 5.55
C GLU A 53 1.25 15.92 5.62
N PHE A 54 0.20 15.11 5.78
CA PHE A 54 0.33 13.65 5.82
C PHE A 54 0.72 13.10 4.46
N VAL A 55 0.17 13.64 3.37
CA VAL A 55 0.60 13.28 2.01
C VAL A 55 2.08 13.61 1.80
N ARG A 56 2.52 14.78 2.26
CA ARG A 56 3.93 15.18 2.18
C ARG A 56 4.83 14.24 3.00
N ARG A 57 4.47 13.93 4.25
CA ARG A 57 5.24 12.99 5.09
C ARG A 57 5.31 11.61 4.44
N PHE A 58 4.20 11.12 3.90
CA PHE A 58 4.14 9.83 3.21
C PHE A 58 5.07 9.77 1.99
N LYS A 59 5.19 10.85 1.21
CA LYS A 59 6.08 10.91 0.04
C LYS A 59 7.57 11.01 0.38
N ASN A 60 7.91 11.47 1.58
CA ASN A 60 9.30 11.66 2.01
C ASN A 60 9.86 10.46 2.79
N GLU A 61 9.08 9.39 2.94
CA GLU A 61 9.49 8.11 3.55
C GLU A 61 9.59 7.02 2.48
#